data_AF-A0A1E2WFY4-F1
#
_entry.id   AF-A0A1E2WFY4-F1
#
_cell.length_a   1.000
_cell.length_b   1.000
_cell.length_c   1.000
_cell.angle_alpha   90.00
_cell.angle_beta   90.00
_cell.angle_gamma   90.00
#
_symmetry.space_group_name_H-M   'P 1'
#
loop_
_entity.id
_entity.type
_entity.pdbx_description
1 polymer ?
#
loop_
_entity_poly.entity_id
_entity_poly.type
_entity_poly.pdbx_seq_one_letter_code
_entity_poly.pdbx_strand_id
1 'polypeptide(L)'
;MNTKADNTIIAFLLAFQDLKTALGEQEKQNLKEVAKQLDTQPKAWEDYIKGRLLEIITLNPDLNNSYQLYKSQLDNLEEIPDDLLPSEAEISRLNTLEKAAITRGFKPKNEATGYESQLNNVVVIVGSSSKPEETVKQATFLEKLKQFLSQSNQSN
;
A
#
# COMPACT_ATOMS: atom_id res chain seq x y z
N MET A 1 18.00 -17.81 4.39
CA MET A 1 18.30 -16.38 4.15
C MET A 1 17.06 -15.63 4.54
N ASN A 2 17.08 -14.86 5.63
CA ASN A 2 15.94 -14.06 6.05
C ASN A 2 15.89 -12.84 5.13
N THR A 3 15.26 -12.99 3.96
CA THR A 3 14.98 -11.86 3.08
C THR A 3 14.04 -10.94 3.84
N LYS A 4 14.60 -9.85 4.36
CA LYS A 4 13.84 -8.74 4.91
C LYS A 4 12.73 -8.40 3.93
N ALA A 5 11.48 -8.47 4.38
CA ALA A 5 10.34 -8.23 3.53
C ALA A 5 10.46 -6.85 2.87
N ASP A 6 10.06 -6.74 1.61
CA ASP A 6 10.15 -5.48 0.89
C ASP A 6 9.17 -4.46 1.49
N ASN A 7 9.71 -3.50 2.24
CA ASN A 7 8.97 -2.44 2.91
C ASN A 7 8.42 -1.39 1.93
N THR A 8 8.69 -1.51 0.62
CA THR A 8 8.26 -0.56 -0.41
C THR A 8 6.75 -0.36 -0.40
N ILE A 9 5.96 -1.42 -0.30
CA ILE A 9 4.49 -1.31 -0.33
C ILE A 9 3.97 -0.58 0.91
N ILE A 10 4.45 -0.93 2.10
CA ILE A 10 4.02 -0.27 3.33
C ILE A 10 4.43 1.20 3.32
N ALA A 11 5.69 1.49 2.96
CA ALA A 11 6.18 2.87 2.86
C ALA A 11 5.33 3.70 1.88
N PHE A 12 4.97 3.12 0.74
CA PHE A 12 4.07 3.76 -0.23
C PHE A 12 2.69 4.03 0.36
N LEU A 13 2.05 3.02 0.98
CA LEU A 13 0.71 3.16 1.54
C LEU A 13 0.66 4.22 2.66
N LEU A 14 1.67 4.25 3.53
CA LEU A 14 1.80 5.28 4.58
C LEU A 14 1.94 6.68 3.99
N ALA A 15 2.85 6.83 3.03
CA ALA A 15 3.10 8.09 2.34
C ALA A 15 1.85 8.56 1.58
N PHE A 16 1.14 7.62 0.95
CA PHE A 16 -0.08 7.93 0.22
C PHE A 16 -1.24 8.33 1.14
N GLN A 17 -1.32 7.73 2.33
CA GLN A 17 -2.30 8.14 3.35
C GLN A 17 -2.06 9.57 3.86
N ASP A 18 -0.80 9.98 4.02
CA ASP A 18 -0.43 11.34 4.46
C ASP A 18 -0.39 12.37 3.35
N LEU A 19 -0.55 11.94 2.10
CA LEU A 19 -0.49 12.83 0.96
C LEU A 19 -1.61 13.87 1.08
N LYS A 20 -1.21 15.14 1.22
CA LYS A 20 -2.12 16.28 1.32
C LYS A 20 -2.59 16.75 -0.05
N THR A 21 -1.75 16.54 -1.06
CA THR A 21 -2.03 16.84 -2.46
C THR A 21 -2.72 15.65 -3.12
N ALA A 22 -3.69 15.89 -3.98
CA ALA A 22 -4.27 14.82 -4.78
C ALA A 22 -3.26 14.34 -5.83
N LEU A 23 -3.30 13.06 -6.18
CA LEU A 23 -2.53 12.57 -7.31
C LEU A 23 -3.10 13.18 -8.60
N GLY A 24 -2.22 13.55 -9.52
CA GLY A 24 -2.58 13.95 -10.87
C GLY A 24 -3.21 12.80 -11.67
N GLU A 25 -3.82 13.13 -12.81
CA GLU A 25 -4.52 12.13 -13.63
C GLU A 25 -3.57 11.03 -14.14
N GLN A 26 -2.36 11.40 -14.56
CA GLN A 26 -1.34 10.45 -15.00
C GLN A 26 -0.89 9.52 -13.86
N GLU A 27 -0.68 10.06 -12.66
CA GLU A 27 -0.29 9.29 -11.47
C GLU A 27 -1.39 8.29 -11.08
N LYS A 28 -2.65 8.71 -11.14
CA LYS A 28 -3.82 7.85 -10.90
C LYS A 28 -3.92 6.73 -11.92
N GLN A 29 -3.71 7.03 -13.20
CA GLN A 29 -3.69 6.01 -14.25
C GLN A 29 -2.55 5.00 -14.04
N ASN A 30 -1.35 5.48 -13.72
CA ASN A 30 -0.21 4.62 -13.43
C ASN A 30 -0.46 3.73 -12.20
N LEU A 31 -1.03 4.29 -11.13
CA LEU A 31 -1.40 3.54 -9.92
C LEU A 31 -2.42 2.44 -10.21
N LYS A 32 -3.40 2.74 -11.06
CA LYS A 32 -4.39 1.75 -11.51
C LYS A 32 -3.76 0.61 -12.32
N GLU A 33 -2.80 0.91 -13.18
CA GLU A 33 -2.07 -0.12 -13.92
C GLU A 33 -1.19 -0.97 -12.99
N VAL A 34 -0.54 -0.35 -11.99
CA VAL A 34 0.19 -1.08 -10.94
C VAL A 34 -0.75 -2.02 -10.19
N ALA A 35 -1.91 -1.55 -9.74
CA ALA A 35 -2.91 -2.38 -9.07
C ALA A 35 -3.36 -3.57 -9.94
N LYS A 36 -3.65 -3.33 -11.22
CA LYS A 36 -4.03 -4.39 -12.17
C LYS A 36 -2.93 -5.42 -12.38
N GLN A 37 -1.67 -4.99 -12.51
CA GLN A 37 -0.53 -5.88 -12.64
C GLN A 37 -0.30 -6.70 -11.37
N LEU A 38 -0.47 -6.08 -10.21
CA LEU A 38 -0.32 -6.74 -8.92
C LEU A 38 -1.41 -7.80 -8.67
N ASP A 39 -2.64 -7.56 -9.12
CA ASP A 39 -3.75 -8.52 -9.08
C ASP A 39 -3.51 -9.71 -10.02
N THR A 40 -3.03 -9.44 -11.24
CA THR A 40 -2.88 -10.46 -12.28
C THR A 40 -1.58 -11.25 -12.19
N GLN A 41 -0.48 -10.62 -11.78
CA GLN A 41 0.87 -11.19 -11.77
C GLN A 41 1.67 -10.71 -10.55
N PRO A 42 1.24 -11.01 -9.32
CA PRO A 42 1.94 -10.56 -8.10
C PRO A 42 3.38 -11.04 -8.02
N LYS A 43 3.71 -12.18 -8.65
CA LYS A 43 5.08 -12.72 -8.70
C LYS A 43 6.06 -11.87 -9.48
N ALA A 44 5.58 -10.94 -10.30
CA ALA A 44 6.43 -10.04 -11.07
C ALA A 44 6.69 -8.69 -10.36
N TRP A 45 6.48 -8.67 -9.04
CA TRP A 45 6.72 -7.52 -8.18
C TRP A 45 8.11 -6.92 -8.40
N GLU A 46 9.15 -7.73 -8.19
CA GLU A 46 10.55 -7.30 -8.27
C GLU A 46 10.97 -6.94 -9.71
N ASP A 47 10.39 -7.58 -10.73
CA ASP A 47 10.81 -7.42 -12.12
C ASP A 47 10.33 -6.11 -12.76
N TYR A 48 9.06 -5.72 -12.55
CA TYR A 48 8.51 -4.53 -13.21
C TYR A 48 7.50 -3.72 -12.40
N ILE A 49 6.77 -4.34 -11.46
CA ILE A 49 5.68 -3.64 -10.76
C ILE A 49 6.26 -2.63 -9.76
N LYS A 50 7.29 -3.03 -9.01
CA LYS A 50 8.02 -2.18 -8.08
C LYS A 50 8.61 -0.95 -8.75
N GLY A 51 9.25 -1.13 -9.90
CA GLY A 51 9.83 -0.03 -10.69
C GLY A 51 8.79 1.02 -11.08
N ARG A 52 7.60 0.58 -11.54
CA ARG A 52 6.49 1.48 -11.87
C ARG A 52 5.94 2.22 -10.66
N LEU A 53 5.80 1.53 -9.52
CA LEU A 53 5.36 2.18 -8.29
C LEU A 53 6.36 3.26 -7.84
N LEU A 54 7.66 2.96 -7.89
CA LEU A 54 8.72 3.91 -7.58
C LEU A 54 8.72 5.11 -8.53
N GLU A 55 8.42 4.91 -9.82
CA GLU A 55 8.29 6.01 -10.78
C GLU A 55 7.18 6.99 -10.35
N ILE A 56 5.99 6.49 -10.00
CA ILE A 56 4.88 7.31 -9.49
C ILE A 56 5.32 8.12 -8.26
N ILE A 57 6.01 7.45 -7.32
CA ILE A 57 6.52 8.08 -6.11
C ILE A 57 7.50 9.20 -6.47
N THR A 58 8.49 8.94 -7.31
CA THR A 58 9.55 9.91 -7.64
C THR A 58 9.05 11.11 -8.43
N LEU A 59 7.99 10.96 -9.22
CA LEU A 59 7.37 12.05 -9.98
C LEU A 59 6.62 13.05 -9.08
N ASN A 60 6.26 12.65 -7.86
CA ASN A 60 5.55 13.49 -6.91
C ASN A 60 6.44 13.82 -5.71
N PRO A 61 6.97 15.05 -5.59
CA PRO A 61 7.92 15.39 -4.54
C PRO A 61 7.38 15.18 -3.11
N ASP A 62 6.11 15.50 -2.86
CA ASP A 62 5.48 15.31 -1.55
C ASP A 62 5.36 13.83 -1.18
N LEU A 63 4.95 13.02 -2.17
CA LEU A 63 4.86 11.57 -2.02
C LEU A 63 6.26 10.95 -1.84
N ASN A 64 7.25 11.36 -2.63
CA ASN A 64 8.62 10.88 -2.53
C ASN A 64 9.23 11.19 -1.17
N ASN A 65 9.11 12.42 -0.68
CA ASN A 65 9.64 12.82 0.63
C ASN A 65 9.02 11.96 1.75
N SER A 66 7.69 11.80 1.73
CA SER A 66 6.98 11.00 2.72
C SER A 66 7.33 9.51 2.61
N TYR A 67 7.48 9.01 1.39
CA TYR A 67 7.90 7.64 1.11
C TYR A 67 9.30 7.35 1.65
N GLN A 68 10.28 8.22 1.36
CA GLN A 68 11.66 8.03 1.84
C GLN A 68 11.73 8.07 3.37
N LEU A 69 10.96 8.96 4.01
CA LEU A 69 10.85 9.02 5.46
C LEU A 69 10.34 7.69 6.05
N TYR A 70 9.20 7.21 5.57
CA TYR A 70 8.62 5.96 6.07
C TYR A 70 9.47 4.74 5.72
N LYS A 71 10.01 4.70 4.51
CA LYS A 71 10.92 3.64 4.08
C LYS A 71 12.13 3.54 5.00
N SER A 72 12.78 4.66 5.32
CA SER A 72 13.92 4.69 6.24
C SER A 72 13.56 4.15 7.63
N GLN A 73 12.41 4.57 8.18
CA GLN A 73 11.95 4.07 9.48
C GLN A 73 11.67 2.56 9.46
N LEU A 74 11.01 2.07 8.42
CA LEU A 74 10.73 0.65 8.22
C LEU A 74 12.01 -0.16 7.98
N ASP A 75 12.98 0.41 7.26
CA ASP A 75 14.30 -0.19 7.05
C ASP A 75 15.15 -0.22 8.33
N ASN A 76 14.82 0.53 9.38
CA ASN A 76 15.47 0.40 10.67
C ASN A 76 14.82 -0.66 11.58
N LEU A 77 13.66 -1.20 11.20
CA LEU A 77 13.04 -2.32 11.91
C LEU A 77 13.65 -3.65 11.47
N GLU A 78 13.86 -4.54 12.44
CA GLU A 78 14.23 -5.94 12.18
C GLU A 78 13.07 -6.70 11.52
N GLU A 79 11.86 -6.52 12.05
CA GLU A 79 10.63 -7.14 11.56
C GLU A 79 9.41 -6.28 11.93
N ILE A 80 8.37 -6.34 11.10
CA ILE A 80 7.07 -5.70 11.38
C ILE A 80 6.16 -6.76 12.00
N PRO A 81 5.66 -6.54 13.23
CA PRO A 81 4.72 -7.46 13.86
C PRO A 81 3.48 -7.73 12.98
N ASP A 82 3.07 -8.99 12.87
CA ASP A 82 1.89 -9.39 12.09
C ASP A 82 0.59 -8.68 12.52
N ASP A 83 0.47 -8.27 13.79
CA ASP A 83 -0.69 -7.52 14.29
C ASP A 83 -0.83 -6.12 13.66
N LEU A 84 0.27 -5.58 13.13
CA LEU A 84 0.27 -4.29 12.43
C LEU A 84 -0.05 -4.41 10.93
N LEU A 85 -0.24 -5.64 10.43
CA LEU A 85 -0.63 -5.90 9.06
C LEU A 85 -2.14 -5.77 8.85
N PRO A 86 -2.59 -5.52 7.62
CA PRO A 86 -4.01 -5.50 7.32
C PRO A 86 -4.62 -6.89 7.53
N SER A 87 -5.60 -6.98 8.44
CA SER A 87 -6.38 -8.19 8.63
C SER A 87 -7.32 -8.46 7.46
N GLU A 88 -7.74 -9.71 7.27
CA GLU A 88 -8.72 -10.07 6.24
C GLU A 88 -10.03 -9.28 6.38
N ALA A 89 -10.46 -9.01 7.63
CA ALA A 89 -11.63 -8.20 7.90
C ALA A 89 -11.46 -6.75 7.41
N GLU A 90 -10.28 -6.16 7.58
CA GLU A 90 -9.97 -4.82 7.10
C GLU A 90 -9.93 -4.77 5.57
N ILE A 91 -9.27 -5.74 4.94
CA ILE A 91 -9.21 -5.87 3.47
C ILE A 91 -10.63 -6.01 2.90
N SER A 92 -11.47 -6.85 3.52
CA SER A 92 -12.87 -7.04 3.12
C SER A 92 -13.70 -5.77 3.27
N ARG A 93 -13.48 -5.00 4.34
CA ARG A 93 -14.13 -3.71 4.56
C ARG A 93 -13.75 -2.69 3.50
N LEU A 94 -12.46 -2.51 3.22
CA LEU A 94 -11.96 -1.60 2.17
C LEU A 94 -12.56 -1.97 0.80
N ASN A 95 -12.59 -3.27 0.48
CA ASN A 95 -13.18 -3.78 -0.76
C ASN A 95 -14.70 -3.52 -0.85
N THR A 96 -15.42 -3.65 0.26
CA THR A 96 -16.87 -3.40 0.31
C THR A 96 -17.21 -1.93 0.10
N LEU A 97 -16.37 -1.02 0.62
CA LEU A 97 -16.54 0.43 0.47
C LEU A 97 -16.35 0.86 -0.99
N GLU A 98 -15.41 0.23 -1.71
CA GLU A 98 -15.26 0.41 -3.16
C GLU A 98 -16.42 -0.18 -3.96
N LYS A 99 -16.88 -1.39 -3.60
CA LYS A 99 -18.00 -2.06 -4.30
C LYS A 99 -19.33 -1.33 -4.18
N ALA A 100 -19.54 -0.55 -3.11
CA ALA A 100 -20.72 0.30 -2.99
C ALA A 100 -20.79 1.38 -4.09
N ALA A 101 -19.65 1.72 -4.72
CA ALA A 101 -19.57 2.69 -5.81
C ALA A 101 -19.61 2.07 -7.23
N ILE A 102 -19.39 0.76 -7.39
CA ILE A 102 -19.33 0.09 -8.71
C ILE A 102 -20.16 -1.19 -8.70
N THR A 103 -21.31 -1.15 -9.39
CA THR A 103 -22.08 -2.34 -9.74
C THR A 103 -21.25 -3.30 -10.59
N ARG A 104 -21.17 -4.56 -10.14
CA ARG A 104 -20.61 -5.78 -10.77
C ARG A 104 -19.07 -5.91 -10.80
N GLY A 105 -18.59 -6.94 -10.08
CA GLY A 105 -17.65 -7.90 -10.68
C GLY A 105 -16.41 -8.28 -9.89
N PHE A 106 -16.00 -7.53 -8.86
CA PHE A 106 -14.74 -7.85 -8.17
C PHE A 106 -14.95 -8.93 -7.09
N LYS A 107 -14.46 -10.15 -7.32
CA LYS A 107 -14.16 -11.09 -6.23
C LYS A 107 -12.65 -11.27 -6.28
N PRO A 108 -11.88 -10.86 -5.25
CA PRO A 108 -10.47 -11.21 -5.20
C PRO A 108 -10.40 -12.73 -5.29
N LYS A 109 -9.73 -13.24 -6.33
CA LYS A 109 -9.71 -14.68 -6.67
C LYS A 109 -8.65 -15.46 -5.89
N ASN A 110 -7.85 -14.78 -5.08
CA ASN A 110 -6.74 -15.40 -4.39
C ASN A 110 -6.97 -15.28 -2.89
N GLU A 111 -7.35 -16.41 -2.25
CA GLU A 111 -7.06 -16.65 -0.84
C GLU A 111 -5.54 -16.65 -0.72
N ALA A 112 -4.97 -15.50 -0.41
CA ALA A 112 -3.54 -15.34 -0.43
C ALA A 112 -3.05 -15.23 1.00
N THR A 113 -2.41 -16.31 1.45
CA THR A 113 -1.85 -16.44 2.79
C THR A 113 -0.44 -15.85 2.81
N GLY A 114 -0.25 -14.80 3.62
CA GLY A 114 1.07 -14.20 3.90
C GLY A 114 1.14 -12.67 3.82
N TYR A 115 2.14 -12.11 4.50
CA TYR A 115 2.47 -10.68 4.63
C TYR A 115 2.39 -9.92 3.30
N GLU A 116 3.10 -10.40 2.27
CA GLU A 116 3.21 -9.71 0.99
C GLU A 116 1.85 -9.67 0.28
N SER A 117 1.03 -10.70 0.46
CA SER A 117 -0.24 -10.75 -0.25
C SER A 117 -1.34 -9.93 0.39
N GLN A 118 -1.33 -9.76 1.72
CA GLN A 118 -2.26 -8.87 2.39
C GLN A 118 -2.03 -7.41 1.95
N LEU A 119 -0.77 -7.01 1.87
CA LEU A 119 -0.37 -5.68 1.38
C LEU A 119 -0.69 -5.49 -0.10
N ASN A 120 -0.42 -6.50 -0.94
CA ASN A 120 -0.79 -6.47 -2.34
C ASN A 120 -2.29 -6.25 -2.53
N ASN A 121 -3.13 -6.95 -1.77
CA ASN A 121 -4.58 -6.78 -1.83
C ASN A 121 -5.01 -5.35 -1.49
N VAL A 122 -4.37 -4.71 -0.49
CA VAL A 122 -4.65 -3.31 -0.17
C VAL A 122 -4.28 -2.39 -1.32
N VAL A 123 -3.10 -2.55 -1.92
CA VAL A 123 -2.67 -1.75 -3.09
C VAL A 123 -3.64 -1.96 -4.26
N VAL A 124 -4.09 -3.19 -4.50
CA VAL A 124 -5.07 -3.50 -5.56
C VAL A 124 -6.38 -2.76 -5.32
N ILE A 125 -6.93 -2.79 -4.10
CA ILE A 125 -8.18 -2.11 -3.75
C ILE A 125 -8.02 -0.59 -3.88
N VAL A 126 -6.96 -0.04 -3.30
CA VAL A 126 -6.67 1.39 -3.32
C VAL A 126 -6.46 1.89 -4.75
N GLY A 127 -5.59 1.24 -5.53
CA GLY A 127 -5.28 1.67 -6.89
C GLY A 127 -6.40 1.41 -7.91
N SER A 128 -7.30 0.46 -7.64
CA SER A 128 -8.50 0.24 -8.46
C SER A 128 -9.65 1.19 -8.12
N SER A 129 -9.52 1.97 -7.04
CA SER A 129 -10.55 2.89 -6.60
C SER A 129 -10.75 4.06 -7.55
N SER A 130 -12.00 4.53 -7.61
CA SER A 130 -12.33 5.82 -8.23
C SER A 130 -11.78 7.02 -7.45
N LYS A 131 -11.48 6.85 -6.17
CA LYS A 131 -10.99 7.87 -5.25
C LYS A 131 -9.87 7.30 -4.34
N PRO A 132 -8.71 6.96 -4.91
CA PRO A 132 -7.66 6.21 -4.22
C PRO A 132 -7.19 6.91 -2.93
N GLU A 133 -7.16 8.24 -2.90
CA GLU A 133 -6.78 9.02 -1.73
C GLU A 133 -7.78 8.90 -0.56
N GLU A 134 -9.07 8.77 -0.84
CA GLU A 134 -10.09 8.56 0.20
C GLU A 134 -10.04 7.12 0.71
N THR A 135 -9.80 6.15 -0.17
CA THR A 135 -9.75 4.72 0.15
C THR A 135 -8.56 4.38 1.03
N VAL A 136 -7.37 4.92 0.73
CA VAL A 136 -6.18 4.68 1.57
C VAL A 136 -6.34 5.27 2.97
N LYS A 137 -7.07 6.39 3.13
CA LYS A 137 -7.34 7.00 4.44
C LYS A 137 -8.21 6.16 5.34
N GLN A 138 -9.00 5.24 4.77
CA GLN A 138 -9.86 4.34 5.53
C GLN A 138 -9.12 3.11 6.06
N ALA A 139 -7.86 2.91 5.67
CA ALA A 139 -7.05 1.80 6.12
C ALA A 139 -6.48 2.05 7.54
N THR A 140 -7.20 1.60 8.57
CA THR A 140 -6.85 1.91 9.97
C THR A 140 -5.54 1.24 10.43
N PHE A 141 -5.14 0.15 9.80
CA PHE A 141 -3.86 -0.52 10.10
C PHE A 141 -2.66 0.41 9.84
N LEU A 142 -2.75 1.33 8.86
CA LEU A 142 -1.70 2.30 8.58
C LEU A 142 -1.53 3.28 9.74
N GLU A 143 -2.60 3.67 10.42
CA GLU A 143 -2.51 4.53 11.60
C GLU A 143 -1.81 3.82 12.76
N LYS A 144 -2.15 2.55 13.01
CA LYS A 144 -1.46 1.72 14.02
C LYS A 144 0.02 1.60 13.71
N LEU A 145 0.36 1.37 12.45
CA LEU A 145 1.74 1.22 12.01
C LEU A 145 2.51 2.55 12.12
N LYS A 146 1.90 3.71 11.84
CA LYS A 146 2.49 5.04 12.12
C LYS A 146 2.75 5.26 13.62
N GLN A 147 1.81 4.88 14.47
CA GLN A 147 1.97 5.00 15.92
C GLN A 147 3.14 4.13 16.40
N PHE A 148 3.23 2.89 15.92
CA PHE A 148 4.34 1.99 16.21
C PHE A 148 5.69 2.54 15.75
N LEU A 149 5.77 3.06 14.52
CA LEU A 149 6.99 3.68 14.01
C LEU A 149 7.41 4.90 14.84
N SER A 150 6.45 5.72 15.26
CA SER A 150 6.71 6.89 16.11
C SER A 150 7.26 6.50 17.47
N GLN A 151 6.71 5.46 18.09
CA GLN A 151 7.19 4.93 19.38
C GLN A 151 8.57 4.27 19.26
N SER A 152 8.81 3.56 18.16
CA SER A 152 10.11 2.92 17.87
C SER A 152 11.22 3.96 17.67
N ASN A 153 10.90 5.11 17.08
CA ASN A 153 11.84 6.22 16.90
C ASN A 153 12.10 7.04 18.18
N GLN A 154 11.21 7.00 19.18
CA GLN A 154 11.42 7.65 20.48
C GLN A 154 12.21 6.80 21.48
N SER A 155 12.45 5.53 21.17
CA SER A 155 13.13 4.58 22.05
C SER A 155 14.64 4.44 21.79
N ASN A 156 15.22 5.35 21.00
CA ASN A 156 16.67 5.46 20.75
C ASN A 156 17.24 6.75 21.35
#